data_AF-A0A5J6P9I8-F1
#
_entry.id   AF-A0A5J6P9I8-F1
#
_cell.length_a   1.000
_cell.length_b   1.000
_cell.length_c   1.000
_cell.angle_alpha   90.00
_cell.angle_beta   90.00
_cell.angle_gamma   90.00
#
_symmetry.space_group_name_H-M   'P 1'
#
loop_
_entity.id
_entity.type
_entity.pdbx_description
1 polymer ?
#
loop_
_entity_poly.entity_id
_entity_poly.type
_entity_poly.pdbx_seq_one_letter_code
_entity_poly.pdbx_strand_id
1 'polypeptide(L)'
;MNHLVPEQMFSTETEKAQGISAVKALAIASQQGQKIWTITNDNLNLALSRINLGADSENDIRNAINAGKIATAHETRINFNGWVGEGYTLIDPNTGAGAYMISGGGNGADLFALGAALGALIQIIVTGLTDYGPYARLLALGGVSLSVLLGAIALVTLIILSVAITMIAMSDDKDKALTSFRNGILFSLGVAQGHEGITKWGKLNGKGRFAVVIGVLSLIFALQDEYF
;
A
#
# COMPACT_ATOMS: atom_id res chain seq x y z
N MET A 1 14.49 -25.65 -4.54
CA MET A 1 14.43 -26.04 -3.12
C MET A 1 14.22 -24.87 -2.14
N ASN A 2 14.41 -23.60 -2.55
CA ASN A 2 14.43 -22.45 -1.62
C ASN A 2 13.08 -21.82 -1.22
N HIS A 3 11.94 -22.28 -1.77
CA HIS A 3 10.61 -21.79 -1.36
C HIS A 3 9.99 -22.64 -0.23
N LEU A 4 10.52 -23.84 0.01
CA LEU A 4 9.93 -24.80 0.94
C LEU A 4 10.14 -24.40 2.41
N VAL A 5 11.25 -23.72 2.73
CA VAL A 5 11.62 -23.39 4.12
C VAL A 5 10.65 -22.36 4.75
N PRO A 6 10.34 -21.22 4.10
CA PRO A 6 9.34 -20.30 4.64
C PRO A 6 7.93 -20.92 4.69
N GLU A 7 7.55 -21.68 3.67
CA GLU A 7 6.24 -22.35 3.64
C GLU A 7 6.07 -23.33 4.79
N GLN A 8 7.11 -24.09 5.14
CA GLN A 8 7.09 -25.03 6.28
C GLN A 8 7.10 -24.32 7.63
N MET A 9 7.72 -23.14 7.74
CA MET A 9 7.77 -22.38 9.01
C MET A 9 6.47 -21.61 9.31
N PHE A 10 5.73 -21.19 8.29
CA PHE A 10 4.51 -20.38 8.45
C PHE A 10 3.21 -21.15 8.18
N SER A 11 3.27 -22.42 7.79
CA SER A 11 2.06 -23.26 7.66
C SER A 11 1.63 -23.81 9.02
N THR A 12 0.32 -23.80 9.28
CA THR A 12 -0.32 -24.57 10.35
C THR A 12 -0.97 -25.83 9.77
N GLU A 13 -1.47 -26.75 10.61
CA GLU A 13 -2.18 -27.96 10.14
C GLU A 13 -3.42 -27.64 9.28
N THR A 14 -3.98 -26.44 9.43
CA THR A 14 -5.20 -25.99 8.75
C THR A 14 -4.99 -24.89 7.70
N GLU A 15 -3.89 -24.13 7.74
CA GLU A 15 -3.57 -23.10 6.74
C GLU A 15 -2.14 -23.26 6.19
N LYS A 16 -2.03 -23.53 4.89
CA LYS A 16 -0.73 -23.59 4.20
C LYS A 16 -0.28 -22.18 3.83
N ALA A 17 0.77 -21.68 4.47
CA ALA A 17 1.45 -20.48 3.99
C ALA A 17 2.13 -20.80 2.66
N GLN A 18 1.78 -20.06 1.61
CA GLN A 18 2.41 -20.20 0.30
C GLN A 18 3.24 -18.97 0.00
N GLY A 19 4.54 -19.08 0.28
CA GLY A 19 5.50 -18.09 -0.18
C GLY A 19 5.57 -18.10 -1.70
N ILE A 20 5.66 -16.93 -2.31
CA ILE A 20 6.01 -16.81 -3.72
C ILE A 20 7.45 -16.31 -3.80
N SER A 21 8.21 -16.92 -4.70
CA SER A 21 9.59 -16.54 -5.02
C SER A 21 9.70 -16.36 -6.53
N ALA A 22 10.76 -15.69 -7.00
CA ALA A 22 11.03 -15.52 -8.43
C ALA A 22 10.95 -16.85 -9.20
N VAL A 23 11.60 -17.90 -8.68
CA VAL A 23 11.62 -19.23 -9.31
C VAL A 23 10.24 -19.88 -9.32
N LYS A 24 9.47 -19.74 -8.23
CA LYS A 24 8.11 -20.27 -8.17
C LYS A 24 7.19 -19.54 -9.15
N ALA A 25 7.33 -18.21 -9.27
CA ALA A 25 6.57 -17.43 -10.22
C ALA A 25 6.88 -17.82 -11.68
N LEU A 26 8.16 -18.01 -12.03
CA LEU A 26 8.55 -18.53 -13.35
C LEU A 26 7.98 -19.94 -13.60
N ALA A 27 8.01 -20.82 -12.59
CA ALA A 27 7.44 -22.16 -12.71
C ALA A 27 5.91 -22.14 -12.92
N ILE A 28 5.20 -21.29 -12.18
CA ILE A 28 3.75 -21.09 -12.35
C ILE A 28 3.45 -20.53 -13.76
N ALA A 29 4.19 -19.51 -14.21
CA ALA A 29 4.01 -18.93 -15.54
C ALA A 29 4.22 -19.97 -16.65
N SER A 30 5.26 -20.81 -16.51
CA SER A 30 5.51 -21.92 -17.44
C SER A 30 4.39 -22.95 -17.43
N GLN A 31 3.85 -23.30 -16.25
CA GLN A 31 2.68 -24.20 -16.13
C GLN A 31 1.40 -23.60 -16.73
N GLN A 32 1.26 -22.27 -16.69
CA GLN A 32 0.18 -21.53 -17.35
C GLN A 32 0.39 -21.39 -18.87
N GLY A 33 1.46 -21.95 -19.43
CA GLY A 33 1.75 -21.93 -20.86
C GLY A 33 2.36 -20.62 -21.35
N GLN A 34 2.77 -19.72 -20.46
CA GLN A 34 3.48 -18.51 -20.86
C GLN A 34 4.88 -18.84 -21.36
N LYS A 35 5.38 -18.04 -22.31
CA LYS A 35 6.79 -18.15 -22.71
C LYS A 35 7.68 -17.61 -21.60
N ILE A 36 8.73 -18.37 -21.31
CA ILE A 36 9.84 -17.90 -20.47
C ILE A 36 10.92 -17.36 -21.41
N TRP A 37 11.21 -16.07 -21.31
CA TRP A 37 12.20 -15.38 -22.10
C TRP A 37 13.56 -15.43 -21.42
N THR A 38 14.59 -15.81 -22.17
CA THR A 38 15.98 -15.46 -21.85
C THR A 38 16.32 -14.21 -22.63
N ILE A 39 16.57 -13.12 -21.91
CA ILE A 39 16.75 -11.79 -22.47
C ILE A 39 18.24 -11.44 -22.38
N THR A 40 18.80 -11.04 -23.51
CA THR A 40 20.18 -10.54 -23.67
C THR A 40 20.14 -9.21 -24.41
N ASN A 41 21.30 -8.57 -24.63
CA ASN A 41 21.36 -7.36 -25.45
C ASN A 41 20.81 -7.57 -26.87
N ASP A 42 20.95 -8.78 -27.42
CA ASP A 42 20.56 -9.09 -28.81
C ASP A 42 19.05 -9.05 -29.04
N ASN A 43 18.27 -9.37 -28.00
CA ASN A 43 16.81 -9.52 -28.12
C ASN A 43 16.02 -8.60 -27.17
N LEU A 44 16.70 -7.69 -26.46
CA LEU A 44 16.08 -6.83 -25.44
C LEU A 44 14.82 -6.13 -25.95
N ASN A 45 14.90 -5.46 -27.11
CA ASN A 45 13.77 -4.71 -27.66
C ASN A 45 12.59 -5.63 -28.05
N LEU A 46 12.90 -6.80 -28.60
CA LEU A 46 11.87 -7.79 -28.95
C LEU A 46 11.21 -8.34 -27.68
N ALA A 47 11.99 -8.70 -26.66
CA ALA A 47 11.47 -9.19 -25.40
C ALA A 47 10.60 -8.14 -24.70
N LEU A 48 11.09 -6.90 -24.56
CA LEU A 48 10.34 -5.80 -23.95
C LEU A 48 9.04 -5.45 -24.70
N SER A 49 8.96 -5.71 -26.00
CA SER A 49 7.72 -5.53 -26.78
C SER A 49 6.68 -6.65 -26.58
N ARG A 50 7.09 -7.78 -25.98
CA ARG A 50 6.27 -8.99 -25.82
C ARG A 50 5.90 -9.28 -24.38
N ILE A 51 6.74 -8.87 -23.44
CA ILE A 51 6.42 -8.94 -22.03
C ILE A 51 5.48 -7.79 -21.63
N ASN A 52 4.68 -8.03 -20.61
CA ASN A 52 3.78 -7.08 -19.98
C ASN A 52 3.89 -7.27 -18.46
N LEU A 53 4.98 -6.75 -17.91
CA LEU A 53 5.31 -6.80 -16.48
C LEU A 53 5.11 -5.42 -15.85
N GLY A 54 5.47 -5.26 -14.57
CA GLY A 54 5.50 -3.94 -13.95
C GLY A 54 6.52 -3.03 -14.60
N ALA A 55 6.20 -1.74 -14.71
CA ALA A 55 7.11 -0.75 -15.31
C ALA A 55 8.47 -0.75 -14.61
N ASP A 56 8.50 -0.89 -13.28
CA ASP A 56 9.73 -1.01 -12.50
C ASP A 56 10.51 -2.27 -12.87
N SER A 57 9.82 -3.42 -12.95
CA SER A 57 10.42 -4.69 -13.38
C SER A 57 11.01 -4.63 -14.80
N GLU A 58 10.31 -4.00 -15.74
CA GLU A 58 10.80 -3.83 -17.12
C GLU A 58 12.00 -2.87 -17.21
N ASN A 59 11.99 -1.81 -16.39
CA ASN A 59 13.13 -0.90 -16.28
C ASN A 59 14.35 -1.59 -15.65
N ASP A 60 14.15 -2.39 -14.61
CA ASP A 60 15.21 -3.19 -13.97
C ASP A 60 15.83 -4.18 -14.96
N ILE A 61 15.01 -4.89 -15.74
CA ILE A 61 15.47 -5.76 -16.81
C ILE A 61 16.31 -4.96 -17.81
N ARG A 62 15.79 -3.84 -18.33
CA ARG A 62 16.52 -3.00 -19.30
C ARG A 62 17.89 -2.56 -18.77
N ASN A 63 17.93 -2.07 -17.54
CA ASN A 63 19.16 -1.61 -16.89
C ASN A 63 20.16 -2.75 -16.68
N ALA A 64 19.68 -3.93 -16.27
CA ALA A 64 20.52 -5.09 -16.06
C ALA A 64 21.14 -5.61 -17.37
N ILE A 65 20.35 -5.68 -18.44
CA ILE A 65 20.85 -6.08 -19.76
C ILE A 65 21.89 -5.08 -20.29
N ASN A 66 21.63 -3.78 -20.14
CA ASN A 66 22.61 -2.74 -20.50
C ASN A 66 23.92 -2.85 -19.69
N ALA A 67 23.86 -3.40 -18.48
CA ALA A 67 25.03 -3.69 -17.64
C ALA A 67 25.71 -5.05 -17.99
N GLY A 68 25.31 -5.70 -19.08
CA GLY A 68 25.89 -6.97 -19.55
C GLY A 68 25.36 -8.22 -18.86
N LYS A 69 24.27 -8.12 -18.09
CA LYS A 69 23.61 -9.26 -17.46
C LYS A 69 22.65 -9.95 -18.43
N ILE A 70 22.18 -11.14 -18.03
CA ILE A 70 21.15 -11.92 -18.71
C ILE A 70 19.92 -11.95 -17.81
N ALA A 71 18.75 -11.66 -18.35
CA ALA A 71 17.50 -11.76 -17.61
C ALA A 71 16.73 -13.02 -17.98
N THR A 72 16.01 -13.62 -17.03
CA THR A 72 14.98 -14.62 -17.30
C THR A 72 13.66 -14.14 -16.74
N ALA A 73 12.66 -13.95 -17.59
CA ALA A 73 11.36 -13.40 -17.22
C ALA A 73 10.23 -14.11 -17.95
N HIS A 74 9.03 -14.11 -17.38
CA HIS A 74 7.82 -14.59 -18.06
C HIS A 74 7.11 -13.46 -18.80
N GLU A 75 6.16 -13.80 -19.68
CA GLU A 75 5.51 -12.83 -20.57
C GLU A 75 4.54 -11.90 -19.85
N THR A 76 3.73 -12.41 -18.93
CA THR A 76 2.67 -11.62 -18.30
C THR A 76 2.56 -11.96 -16.82
N ARG A 77 2.15 -10.96 -16.03
CA ARG A 77 1.90 -11.17 -14.60
C ARG A 77 1.01 -12.37 -14.34
N ILE A 78 1.39 -13.17 -13.35
CA ILE A 78 0.64 -14.35 -12.94
C ILE A 78 -0.33 -13.97 -11.83
N ASN A 79 -1.51 -14.60 -11.83
CA ASN A 79 -2.41 -14.61 -10.70
C ASN A 79 -2.29 -15.96 -9.98
N PHE A 80 -1.87 -15.93 -8.72
CA PHE A 80 -1.71 -17.12 -7.90
C PHE A 80 -2.25 -16.85 -6.49
N ASN A 81 -3.33 -17.55 -6.11
CA ASN A 81 -3.99 -17.40 -4.80
C ASN A 81 -4.29 -15.95 -4.41
N GLY A 82 -4.77 -15.14 -5.37
CA GLY A 82 -5.11 -13.73 -5.12
C GLY A 82 -3.89 -12.80 -5.02
N TRP A 83 -2.68 -13.28 -5.27
CA TRP A 83 -1.52 -12.43 -5.57
C TRP A 83 -1.38 -12.28 -7.08
N VAL A 84 -1.31 -11.04 -7.54
CA VAL A 84 -0.99 -10.70 -8.94
C VAL A 84 0.41 -10.12 -8.95
N GLY A 85 1.30 -10.71 -9.73
CA GLY A 85 2.67 -10.24 -9.78
C GLY A 85 3.55 -11.02 -10.74
N GLU A 86 4.85 -10.80 -10.64
CA GLU A 86 5.83 -11.34 -11.54
C GLU A 86 7.10 -11.79 -10.82
N GLY A 87 7.84 -12.67 -11.48
CA GLY A 87 9.14 -13.09 -11.01
C GLY A 87 10.11 -13.15 -12.18
N TYR A 88 11.31 -12.65 -11.96
CA TYR A 88 12.38 -12.64 -12.96
C TYR A 88 13.74 -12.77 -12.29
N THR A 89 14.74 -13.19 -13.06
CA THR A 89 16.11 -13.31 -12.58
C THR A 89 17.03 -12.44 -13.42
N LEU A 90 18.12 -11.94 -12.81
CA LEU A 90 19.15 -11.16 -13.46
C LEU A 90 20.51 -11.78 -13.10
N ILE A 91 21.17 -12.41 -14.07
CA ILE A 91 22.41 -13.16 -13.85
C ILE A 91 23.56 -12.47 -14.58
N ASP A 92 24.66 -12.20 -13.87
CA ASP A 92 25.92 -11.81 -14.48
C ASP A 92 26.63 -13.06 -15.03
N PRO A 93 26.81 -13.18 -16.35
CA PRO A 93 27.43 -14.37 -16.95
C PRO A 93 28.92 -14.51 -16.62
N ASN A 94 29.61 -13.44 -16.21
CA ASN A 94 31.05 -13.47 -15.94
C ASN A 94 31.35 -14.01 -14.53
N THR A 95 30.53 -13.61 -13.55
CA THR A 95 30.74 -13.94 -12.13
C THR A 95 29.80 -15.03 -11.62
N GLY A 96 28.69 -15.29 -12.33
CA GLY A 96 27.60 -16.15 -11.87
C GLY A 96 26.73 -15.51 -10.79
N ALA A 97 26.97 -14.25 -10.42
CA ALA A 97 26.13 -13.55 -9.45
C ALA A 97 24.72 -13.34 -9.98
N GLY A 98 23.71 -13.65 -9.17
CA GLY A 98 22.31 -13.63 -9.58
C GLY A 98 21.39 -12.91 -8.62
N ALA A 99 20.53 -12.04 -9.14
CA ALA A 99 19.39 -11.50 -8.42
C ALA A 99 18.12 -12.26 -8.82
N TYR A 100 17.29 -12.58 -7.82
CA TYR A 100 16.02 -13.29 -7.99
C TYR A 100 14.91 -12.38 -7.50
N MET A 101 14.22 -11.74 -8.43
CA MET A 101 13.28 -10.65 -8.18
C MET A 101 11.85 -11.17 -8.19
N ILE A 102 11.05 -10.64 -7.27
CA ILE A 102 9.60 -10.83 -7.23
C ILE A 102 8.95 -9.46 -7.06
N SER A 103 7.96 -9.16 -7.88
CA SER A 103 7.21 -7.90 -7.90
C SER A 103 5.71 -8.20 -7.95
N GLY A 104 4.87 -7.24 -7.57
CA GLY A 104 3.42 -7.41 -7.35
C GLY A 104 2.99 -7.42 -5.89
N GLY A 105 3.92 -7.16 -4.96
CA GLY A 105 3.59 -6.74 -3.61
C GLY A 105 3.20 -5.26 -3.62
N GLY A 106 2.01 -4.92 -3.13
CA GLY A 106 1.59 -3.51 -3.07
C GLY A 106 2.42 -2.68 -2.09
N ASN A 107 2.40 -1.35 -2.26
CA ASN A 107 2.95 -0.35 -1.33
C ASN A 107 2.15 -0.28 -0.01
N GLY A 108 1.90 -1.43 0.60
CA GLY A 108 1.06 -1.57 1.78
C GLY A 108 1.62 -0.83 2.99
N ALA A 109 2.94 -0.71 3.09
CA ALA A 109 3.59 0.05 4.15
C ALA A 109 3.38 1.56 4.00
N ASP A 110 3.51 2.10 2.79
CA ASP A 110 3.33 3.53 2.54
C ASP A 110 1.86 3.94 2.72
N LEU A 111 0.94 3.13 2.18
CA LEU A 111 -0.50 3.35 2.39
C LEU A 111 -0.89 3.24 3.86
N PHE A 112 -0.29 2.29 4.59
CA PHE A 112 -0.48 2.19 6.04
C PHE A 112 0.05 3.45 6.76
N ALA A 113 1.22 3.97 6.37
CA ALA A 113 1.80 5.17 6.96
C ALA A 113 0.94 6.41 6.69
N LEU A 114 0.43 6.59 5.46
CA LEU A 114 -0.51 7.66 5.12
C LEU A 114 -1.82 7.54 5.90
N GLY A 115 -2.34 6.32 6.05
CA GLY A 115 -3.51 6.05 6.89
C GLY A 115 -3.27 6.41 8.35
N ALA A 116 -2.12 6.04 8.90
CA ALA A 116 -1.74 6.36 10.28
C ALA A 116 -1.60 7.87 10.49
N ALA A 117 -1.00 8.58 9.54
CA ALA A 117 -0.90 10.05 9.58
C ALA A 117 -2.28 10.71 9.59
N LEU A 118 -3.20 10.23 8.74
CA LEU A 118 -4.59 10.73 8.74
C LEU A 118 -5.31 10.43 10.06
N GLY A 119 -5.16 9.21 10.59
CA GLY A 119 -5.73 8.85 11.89
C GLY A 119 -5.20 9.73 13.04
N ALA A 120 -3.92 10.11 13.00
CA ALA A 120 -3.33 11.02 13.99
C ALA A 120 -3.91 12.44 13.89
N LEU A 121 -4.11 12.95 12.67
CA LEU A 121 -4.77 14.25 12.47
C LEU A 121 -6.21 14.25 12.98
N ILE A 122 -6.97 13.18 12.70
CA ILE A 122 -8.33 13.01 13.23
C ILE A 122 -8.31 13.03 14.76
N GLN A 123 -7.34 12.37 15.39
CA GLN A 123 -7.21 12.36 16.84
C GLN A 123 -6.91 13.75 17.41
N ILE A 124 -6.01 14.51 16.77
CA ILE A 124 -5.68 15.89 17.16
C ILE A 124 -6.92 16.78 17.09
N ILE A 125 -7.75 16.63 16.05
CA ILE A 125 -9.01 17.39 15.94
C ILE A 125 -9.96 17.01 17.08
N VAL A 126 -10.18 15.71 17.31
CA VAL A 126 -11.13 15.23 18.32
C VAL A 126 -10.72 15.67 19.72
N THR A 127 -9.46 15.44 20.11
CA THR A 127 -8.94 15.83 21.45
C THR A 127 -8.71 17.33 21.58
N GLY A 128 -8.28 18.00 20.52
CA GLY A 128 -8.14 19.46 20.45
C GLY A 128 -9.44 20.20 20.72
N LEU A 129 -10.56 19.66 20.22
CA LEU A 129 -11.89 20.24 20.42
C LEU A 129 -12.50 19.91 21.79
N THR A 130 -12.22 18.74 22.36
CA THR A 130 -12.83 18.30 23.64
C THR A 130 -12.02 18.70 24.87
N ASP A 131 -10.69 18.57 24.82
CA ASP A 131 -9.82 18.68 26.00
C ASP A 131 -9.12 20.04 26.06
N TYR A 132 -8.87 20.65 24.89
CA TYR A 132 -8.19 21.94 24.75
C TYR A 132 -9.11 23.12 24.40
N GLY A 133 -10.42 22.90 24.32
CA GLY A 133 -11.45 23.93 24.13
C GLY A 133 -11.28 25.20 25.00
N PRO A 134 -10.94 25.11 26.31
CA PRO A 134 -10.70 26.30 27.13
C PRO A 134 -9.34 26.99 26.86
N TYR A 135 -8.35 26.29 26.32
CA TYR A 135 -7.02 26.82 25.98
C TYR A 135 -6.95 27.41 24.56
N ALA A 136 -7.92 27.13 23.70
CA ALA A 136 -8.05 27.79 22.39
C ALA A 136 -8.13 29.32 22.51
N ARG A 137 -8.64 29.84 23.63
CA ARG A 137 -8.63 31.27 23.98
C ARG A 137 -7.23 31.85 24.24
N LEU A 138 -6.25 31.02 24.60
CA LEU A 138 -4.87 31.42 24.86
C LEU A 138 -4.05 31.49 23.55
N LEU A 139 -4.34 30.64 22.56
CA LEU A 139 -3.74 30.70 21.21
C LEU A 139 -4.15 31.98 20.45
N ALA A 140 -5.36 32.48 20.68
CA ALA A 140 -5.84 33.75 20.13
C ALA A 140 -5.01 34.97 20.61
N LEU A 141 -4.38 34.89 21.79
CA LEU A 141 -3.47 35.92 22.30
C LEU A 141 -2.06 35.84 21.66
N GLY A 142 -1.72 34.71 21.02
CA GLY A 142 -0.45 34.47 20.32
C GLY A 142 -0.47 34.77 18.81
N GLY A 143 -1.58 35.29 18.27
CA GLY A 143 -1.67 35.75 16.87
C GLY A 143 -2.02 34.68 15.83
N VAL A 144 -2.24 33.42 16.22
CA VAL A 144 -2.74 32.36 15.32
C VAL A 144 -4.17 32.02 15.72
N SER A 145 -5.14 32.35 14.86
CA SER A 145 -6.53 32.02 15.10
C SER A 145 -6.77 30.51 14.95
N LEU A 146 -7.75 29.99 15.69
CA LEU A 146 -8.21 28.61 15.55
C LEU A 146 -8.59 28.28 14.10
N SER A 147 -9.15 29.24 13.36
CA SER A 147 -9.48 29.09 11.94
C SER A 147 -8.26 28.85 11.05
N VAL A 148 -7.12 29.49 11.31
CA VAL A 148 -5.88 29.26 10.56
C VAL A 148 -5.34 27.86 10.83
N LEU A 149 -5.38 27.40 12.08
CA LEU A 149 -4.95 26.05 12.45
C LEU A 149 -5.84 24.98 11.80
N LEU A 150 -7.16 25.15 11.86
CA LEU A 150 -8.11 24.23 11.22
C LEU A 150 -7.95 24.23 9.69
N GLY A 151 -7.72 25.39 9.08
CA GLY A 151 -7.43 25.51 7.65
C GLY A 151 -6.16 24.77 7.23
N ALA A 152 -5.09 24.87 8.03
CA ALA A 152 -3.85 24.14 7.79
C ALA A 152 -4.05 22.62 7.91
N ILE A 153 -4.77 22.17 8.95
CA ILE A 153 -5.09 20.74 9.13
C ILE A 153 -5.96 20.21 8.00
N ALA A 154 -6.96 20.98 7.56
CA ALA A 154 -7.82 20.63 6.43
C ALA A 154 -7.00 20.50 5.13
N LEU A 155 -6.09 21.43 4.86
CA LEU A 155 -5.19 21.36 3.71
C LEU A 155 -4.32 20.10 3.73
N VAL A 156 -3.68 19.80 4.86
CA VAL A 156 -2.85 18.59 5.01
C VAL A 156 -3.69 17.32 4.83
N THR A 157 -4.91 17.31 5.36
CA THR A 157 -5.85 16.19 5.21
C THR A 157 -6.19 15.94 3.74
N LEU A 158 -6.49 17.01 2.98
CA LEU A 158 -6.76 16.92 1.55
C LEU A 158 -5.56 16.41 0.77
N ILE A 159 -4.34 16.85 1.12
CA ILE A 159 -3.10 16.36 0.51
C ILE A 159 -2.96 14.85 0.75
N ILE A 160 -3.08 14.39 2.00
CA ILE A 160 -2.97 12.96 2.34
C ILE A 160 -4.01 12.13 1.57
N LEU A 161 -5.26 12.59 1.52
CA LEU A 161 -6.32 11.91 0.77
C LEU A 161 -6.02 11.88 -0.73
N SER A 162 -5.55 12.98 -1.32
CA SER A 162 -5.22 13.03 -2.75
C SER A 162 -4.11 12.02 -3.10
N VAL A 163 -3.05 11.97 -2.28
CA VAL A 163 -1.93 11.03 -2.47
C VAL A 163 -2.39 9.60 -2.28
N ALA A 164 -3.15 9.31 -1.22
CA ALA A 164 -3.67 7.98 -0.95
C ALA A 164 -4.59 7.48 -2.09
N ILE A 165 -5.47 8.34 -2.61
CA ILE A 165 -6.35 8.02 -3.74
C ILE A 165 -5.51 7.68 -4.98
N THR A 166 -4.50 8.47 -5.32
CA THR A 166 -3.61 8.19 -6.45
C THR A 166 -2.88 6.87 -6.27
N MET A 167 -2.31 6.61 -5.09
CA MET A 167 -1.61 5.35 -4.80
C MET A 167 -2.54 4.12 -4.87
N ILE A 168 -3.77 4.25 -4.37
CA ILE A 168 -4.78 3.18 -4.48
C ILE A 168 -5.18 2.98 -5.95
N ALA A 169 -5.34 4.06 -6.73
CA ALA A 169 -5.69 3.98 -8.14
C ALA A 169 -4.60 3.30 -8.98
N MET A 170 -3.34 3.50 -8.63
CA MET A 170 -2.17 2.88 -9.28
C MET A 170 -1.85 1.47 -8.79
N SER A 171 -2.49 1.01 -7.71
CA SER A 171 -2.22 -0.31 -7.14
C SER A 171 -2.80 -1.45 -7.99
N ASP A 172 -2.02 -2.52 -8.16
CA ASP A 172 -2.46 -3.74 -8.85
C ASP A 172 -3.59 -4.45 -8.07
N ASP A 173 -3.63 -4.31 -6.73
CA ASP A 173 -4.67 -4.86 -5.86
C ASP A 173 -5.28 -3.75 -4.99
N LYS A 174 -6.39 -3.19 -5.47
CA LYS A 174 -7.12 -2.09 -4.82
C LYS A 174 -7.66 -2.46 -3.45
N ASP A 175 -8.06 -3.70 -3.25
CA ASP A 175 -8.64 -4.16 -1.98
C ASP A 175 -7.57 -4.26 -0.90
N LYS A 176 -6.38 -4.77 -1.24
CA LYS A 176 -5.23 -4.76 -0.33
C LYS A 176 -4.74 -3.34 -0.06
N ALA A 177 -4.66 -2.49 -1.08
CA ALA A 177 -4.26 -1.09 -0.93
C ALA A 177 -5.21 -0.32 0.01
N LEU A 178 -6.53 -0.44 -0.21
CA LEU A 178 -7.55 0.16 0.64
C LEU A 178 -7.49 -0.41 2.07
N THR A 179 -7.28 -1.71 2.20
CA THR A 179 -7.15 -2.37 3.50
C THR A 179 -5.95 -1.85 4.28
N SER A 180 -4.78 -1.68 3.63
CA SER A 180 -3.59 -1.09 4.25
C SER A 180 -3.83 0.34 4.74
N PHE A 181 -4.42 1.19 3.89
CA PHE A 181 -4.75 2.57 4.25
C PHE A 181 -5.74 2.63 5.44
N ARG A 182 -6.82 1.84 5.37
CA ARG A 182 -7.81 1.74 6.45
C ARG A 182 -7.17 1.26 7.76
N ASN A 183 -6.32 0.23 7.69
CA ASN A 183 -5.66 -0.32 8.86
C ASN A 183 -4.70 0.69 9.49
N GLY A 184 -4.05 1.56 8.69
CA GLY A 184 -3.26 2.67 9.20
C GLY A 184 -4.09 3.64 10.04
N ILE A 185 -5.25 4.07 9.52
CA ILE A 185 -6.18 4.95 10.26
C ILE A 185 -6.59 4.30 11.58
N LEU A 186 -7.03 3.04 11.52
CA LEU A 186 -7.47 2.30 12.70
C LEU A 186 -6.34 2.07 13.70
N PHE A 187 -5.12 1.83 13.23
CA PHE A 187 -3.95 1.70 14.10
C PHE A 187 -3.72 3.00 14.87
N SER A 188 -3.68 4.15 14.21
CA SER A 188 -3.47 5.42 14.89
C SER A 188 -4.59 5.77 15.88
N LEU A 189 -5.85 5.50 15.52
CA LEU A 189 -6.98 5.72 16.43
C LEU A 189 -6.97 4.72 17.60
N GLY A 190 -6.55 3.48 17.36
CA GLY A 190 -6.41 2.44 18.38
C GLY A 190 -5.29 2.72 19.37
N VAL A 191 -4.15 3.24 18.89
CA VAL A 191 -3.05 3.72 19.75
C VAL A 191 -3.52 4.85 20.66
N ALA A 192 -4.35 5.76 20.15
CA ALA A 192 -4.85 6.90 20.93
C ALA A 192 -5.91 6.53 21.99
N GLN A 193 -6.67 5.45 21.78
CA GLN A 193 -7.76 5.05 22.68
C GLN A 193 -7.40 3.90 23.63
N GLY A 194 -6.20 3.31 23.50
CA GLY A 194 -5.85 2.07 24.19
C GLY A 194 -6.80 0.90 23.85
N HIS A 195 -6.65 -0.23 24.56
CA HIS A 195 -7.42 -1.47 24.36
C HIS A 195 -8.96 -1.29 24.41
N GLU A 196 -9.46 -0.20 25.02
CA GLU A 196 -10.89 0.07 25.20
C GLU A 196 -11.57 0.69 23.96
N GLY A 197 -10.82 1.40 23.12
CA GLY A 197 -11.37 2.04 21.92
C GLY A 197 -11.74 1.04 20.81
N ILE A 198 -10.81 0.11 20.56
CA ILE A 198 -10.96 -0.96 19.57
C ILE A 198 -12.15 -1.88 19.94
N THR A 199 -12.34 -2.16 21.24
CA THR A 199 -13.45 -2.98 21.73
C THR A 199 -14.79 -2.26 21.66
N LYS A 200 -14.86 -0.94 21.84
CA LYS A 200 -16.10 -0.15 21.63
C LYS A 200 -16.48 -0.03 20.15
N TRP A 201 -15.52 0.21 19.26
CA TRP A 201 -15.77 0.26 17.82
C TRP A 201 -16.15 -1.12 17.24
N GLY A 202 -15.56 -2.20 17.78
CA GLY A 202 -15.93 -3.60 17.54
C GLY A 202 -17.40 -3.92 17.85
N LYS A 203 -17.98 -3.24 18.85
CA LYS A 203 -19.36 -3.43 19.32
C LYS A 203 -20.39 -2.58 18.56
N LEU A 204 -19.96 -1.63 17.74
CA LEU A 204 -20.87 -0.85 16.89
C LEU A 204 -21.40 -1.73 15.75
N ASN A 205 -22.72 -1.81 15.64
CA ASN A 205 -23.36 -2.45 14.50
C ASN A 205 -23.06 -1.69 13.19
N GLY A 206 -23.30 -2.31 12.03
CA GLY A 206 -23.01 -1.71 10.72
C GLY A 206 -23.62 -0.33 10.53
N LYS A 207 -24.80 -0.07 11.11
CA LYS A 207 -25.46 1.24 11.10
C LYS A 207 -24.76 2.29 11.97
N GLY A 208 -24.26 1.91 13.14
CA GLY A 208 -23.53 2.79 14.05
C GLY A 208 -22.18 3.22 13.50
N ARG A 209 -21.47 2.32 12.80
CA ARG A 209 -20.23 2.66 12.10
C ARG A 209 -20.49 3.59 10.92
N PHE A 210 -21.56 3.34 10.16
CA PHE A 210 -21.97 4.19 9.04
C PHE A 210 -22.42 5.58 9.50
N ALA A 211 -23.12 5.68 10.64
CA ALA A 211 -23.56 6.94 11.23
C ALA A 211 -22.40 7.83 11.70
N VAL A 212 -21.30 7.24 12.18
CA VAL A 212 -20.08 8.01 12.54
C VAL A 212 -19.40 8.57 11.29
N VAL A 213 -19.27 7.77 10.23
CA VAL A 213 -18.67 8.22 8.96
C VAL A 213 -19.53 9.28 8.28
N ILE A 214 -20.85 9.06 8.19
CA ILE A 214 -21.80 10.04 7.68
C ILE A 214 -21.82 11.27 8.57
N GLY A 215 -21.80 11.14 9.90
CA GLY A 215 -21.79 12.27 10.83
C GLY A 215 -20.58 13.18 10.63
N VAL A 216 -19.39 12.61 10.37
CA VAL A 216 -18.18 13.38 10.03
C VAL A 216 -18.31 14.05 8.67
N LEU A 217 -18.80 13.34 7.64
CA LEU A 217 -19.02 13.91 6.31
C LEU A 217 -20.08 15.03 6.33
N SER A 218 -21.18 14.85 7.06
CA SER A 218 -22.24 15.83 7.21
C SER A 218 -21.82 17.06 8.00
N LEU A 219 -20.94 16.92 9.00
CA LEU A 219 -20.37 18.06 9.72
C LEU A 219 -19.44 18.89 8.81
N ILE A 220 -18.73 18.25 7.89
CA ILE A 220 -17.90 18.91 6.87
C ILE A 220 -18.77 19.70 5.87
N PHE A 221 -19.90 19.14 5.43
CA PHE A 221 -20.84 19.84 4.54
C PHE A 221 -21.62 20.96 5.25
N ALA A 222 -22.04 20.77 6.51
CA ALA A 222 -22.77 21.80 7.27
C ALA A 222 -21.91 23.04 7.56
N LEU A 223 -20.60 22.88 7.73
CA LEU A 223 -19.65 24.01 7.88
C LEU A 223 -19.35 24.73 6.55
N GLN A 224 -19.79 24.19 5.42
CA GLN A 224 -19.61 24.79 4.09
C GLN A 224 -20.75 25.75 3.73
N ASP A 225 -21.93 25.55 4.30
CA ASP A 225 -23.12 26.41 4.11
C ASP A 225 -23.17 27.61 5.08
N GLU A 226 -22.41 27.62 6.18
CA GLU A 226 -22.35 28.76 7.13
C GLU A 226 -21.33 29.85 6.74
N TYR A 227 -20.57 29.67 5.66
CA TYR A 227 -19.54 30.62 5.20
C TYR A 227 -19.73 31.12 3.75
N PHE A 228 -20.96 31.03 3.22
CA PHE A 228 -21.41 31.74 2.01
C PHE A 228 -22.69 32.53 2.28
#